data_AF-A0A9X4AS65-F1
#
_entry.id   AF-A0A9X4AS65-F1
#
_cell.length_a   1.000
_cell.length_b   1.000
_cell.length_c   1.000
_cell.angle_alpha   90.00
_cell.angle_beta   90.00
_cell.angle_gamma   90.00
#
_symmetry.space_group_name_H-M   'P 1'
#
loop_
_entity.id
_entity.type
_entity.pdbx_description
1 polymer ?
#
loop_
_entity_poly.entity_id
_entity_poly.type
_entity_poly.pdbx_seq_one_letter_code
_entity_poly.pdbx_strand_id
1 'polypeptide(L)' 'MAGNKQCGEHTELASNSAVRVTRCTCGTVHVTMLQNGVTVRMSADALRNAWAGMKAAIDRMDEPVPSFGSSIIN' A
#
# COMPACT_ATOMS: atom_id res chain seq x y z
N MET A 1 1.85 6.81 18.89
CA MET A 1 0.46 6.94 18.40
C MET A 1 0.41 8.15 17.49
N ALA A 2 0.15 7.99 16.19
CA ALA A 2 0.00 9.13 15.27
C ALA A 2 -1.22 9.93 15.72
N GLY A 3 -0.98 11.07 16.37
CA GLY A 3 -2.04 11.92 16.90
C GLY A 3 -3.03 12.31 15.81
N ASN A 4 -4.31 12.33 16.16
CA ASN A 4 -5.45 12.63 15.30
C ASN A 4 -5.50 14.12 14.91
N LYS A 5 -4.36 14.68 14.49
CA LYS A 5 -4.23 16.07 14.07
C LYS A 5 -4.92 16.21 12.71
N GLN A 6 -5.96 17.03 12.67
CA GLN A 6 -6.66 17.40 11.45
C GLN A 6 -5.62 17.88 10.42
N CYS A 7 -5.60 17.20 9.28
CA CYS A 7 -4.64 17.43 8.22
C CYS A 7 -5.08 18.66 7.42
N GLY A 8 -4.12 19.53 7.07
CA GLY A 8 -4.36 20.73 6.28
C GLY A 8 -4.60 20.41 4.80
N GLU A 9 -4.27 21.35 3.92
CA GLU A 9 -4.41 21.13 2.47
C GLU A 9 -3.57 19.92 2.01
N HIS A 10 -4.15 19.14 1.09
CA HIS A 10 -3.54 17.94 0.53
C HIS A 10 -3.24 18.17 -0.95
N THR A 11 -1.96 18.03 -1.32
CA THR A 11 -1.55 18.05 -2.72
C THR A 11 -1.58 16.63 -3.26
N GLU A 12 -2.31 16.39 -4.34
CA GLU A 12 -2.32 15.09 -5.01
C GLU A 12 -0.97 14.84 -5.71
N LEU A 13 -0.37 13.67 -5.43
CA LEU A 13 0.88 13.24 -6.07
C LEU A 13 0.61 12.27 -7.23
N ALA A 14 -0.31 11.33 -7.02
CA ALA A 14 -0.70 10.33 -7.99
C ALA A 14 -2.11 9.84 -7.69
N SER A 15 -2.88 9.53 -8.73
CA SER A 15 -4.22 8.97 -8.59
C SER A 15 -4.51 8.04 -9.76
N ASN A 16 -5.07 6.87 -9.47
CA ASN A 16 -5.57 5.92 -10.47
C ASN A 16 -6.87 5.29 -9.96
N SER A 17 -7.36 4.25 -10.65
CA SER A 17 -8.61 3.58 -10.29
C SER A 17 -8.57 2.81 -8.95
N ALA A 18 -7.39 2.45 -8.45
CA ALA A 18 -7.23 1.65 -7.24
C ALA A 18 -6.78 2.49 -6.03
N VAL A 19 -5.87 3.45 -6.24
CA VAL A 19 -5.23 4.22 -5.18
C VAL A 19 -5.14 5.71 -5.52
N ARG A 20 -5.31 6.54 -4.50
CA ARG A 20 -5.05 7.98 -4.52
C ARG A 20 -3.99 8.29 -3.48
N VAL A 21 -2.91 8.94 -3.89
CA VAL A 21 -1.79 9.32 -3.04
C VAL A 21 -1.73 10.83 -2.96
N THR A 22 -1.80 11.36 -1.74
CA THR A 22 -1.73 12.80 -1.48
C THR A 22 -0.64 13.10 -0.46
N ARG A 23 0.05 14.22 -0.64
CA ARG A 23 0.99 14.76 0.33
C ARG A 23 0.29 15.82 1.17
N CYS A 24 0.35 15.65 2.48
CA CYS A 24 -0.18 16.62 3.43
C CYS A 24 0.94 17.58 3.86
N THR A 25 0.59 18.85 4.06
CA THR A 25 1.46 19.85 4.70
C THR A 25 1.86 19.48 6.13
N CYS A 26 1.14 18.54 6.74
CA CYS A 26 1.46 17.92 8.03
C CYS A 26 2.66 16.95 8.01
N GLY A 27 3.38 16.84 6.89
CA GLY A 27 4.62 16.07 6.77
C GLY A 27 4.43 14.58 6.45
N THR A 28 3.18 14.12 6.32
CA THR A 28 2.84 12.73 5.99
C THR A 28 2.21 12.60 4.61
N VAL A 29 2.23 11.39 4.08
CA VAL A 29 1.56 10.99 2.84
C VAL A 29 0.32 10.17 3.20
N HIS A 30 -0.80 10.47 2.54
CA HIS A 30 -2.02 9.72 2.68
C HIS A 30 -2.23 8.87 1.43
N VAL A 31 -2.39 7.56 1.65
CA VAL A 31 -2.70 6.60 0.60
C VAL A 31 -4.12 6.14 0.83
N THR A 32 -5.01 6.54 -0.07
CA THR A 32 -6.41 6.14 -0.07
C THR A 32 -6.59 5.01 -1.07
N MET A 33 -7.01 3.83 -0.59
CA MET A 33 -7.48 2.73 -1.41
C MET A 33 -8.95 3.00 -1.77
N LEU A 34 -9.20 3.33 -3.04
CA LEU A 34 -10.51 3.83 -3.48
C LEU A 34 -11.61 2.76 -3.38
N GLN A 35 -11.30 1.51 -3.75
CA GLN A 35 -12.28 0.42 -3.69
C GLN A 35 -12.68 0.04 -2.26
N ASN A 36 -11.74 0.14 -1.32
CA ASN A 36 -11.94 -0.29 0.07
C ASN A 36 -12.36 0.88 0.99
N GLY A 37 -12.27 2.12 0.50
CA GLY A 37 -12.49 3.34 1.31
C GLY A 37 -11.46 3.58 2.41
N VAL A 38 -10.39 2.78 2.48
CA VAL A 38 -9.37 2.87 3.54
C VAL A 38 -8.35 3.93 3.17
N THR A 39 -8.10 4.88 4.09
CA THR A 39 -7.00 5.83 3.97
C THR A 39 -5.96 5.57 5.04
N VAL A 40 -4.73 5.29 4.61
CA VAL A 40 -3.60 5.09 5.51
C VAL A 40 -2.71 6.32 5.47
N ARG A 41 -2.42 6.86 6.65
CA ARG A 41 -1.47 7.95 6.84
C ARG A 41 -0.11 7.39 7.25
N MET A 42 0.94 7.76 6.53
CA MET A 42 2.29 7.29 6.81
C MET A 42 3.35 8.33 6.41
N SER A 43 4.59 8.18 6.89
CA SER A 43 5.70 9.01 6.42
C SER A 43 6.08 8.63 4.99
N ALA A 44 6.81 9.51 4.30
CA ALA A 44 7.32 9.22 2.95
C ALA A 44 8.24 7.99 2.94
N ASP A 45 9.08 7.82 3.95
CA ASP A 45 9.96 6.64 4.08
C ASP A 45 9.18 5.36 4.35
N ALA A 46 8.14 5.41 5.19
CA ALA A 46 7.25 4.27 5.40
C ALA A 46 6.54 3.86 4.10
N LEU A 47 6.10 4.84 3.29
CA LEU A 47 5.50 4.55 1.98
C LEU A 47 6.49 3.87 1.03
N ARG A 48 7.74 4.35 0.96
CA ARG A 48 8.78 3.75 0.11
C ARG A 48 9.06 2.30 0.49
N ASN A 49 9.21 2.02 1.79
CA ASN A 49 9.45 0.67 2.30
C ASN A 49 8.23 -0.24 2.08
N ALA A 50 7.02 0.26 2.33
CA ALA A 50 5.78 -0.48 2.06
C ALA A 50 5.64 -0.82 0.57
N TRP A 51 5.93 0.14 -0.31
CA TRP A 51 5.89 -0.07 -1.76
C TRP A 51 6.94 -1.08 -2.23
N ALA A 52 8.16 -1.05 -1.68
CA ALA A 52 9.19 -2.04 -1.98
C ALA A 52 8.73 -3.47 -1.61
N GLY A 53 8.11 -3.64 -0.43
CA GLY A 53 7.52 -4.90 -0.01
C GLY A 53 6.37 -5.37 -0.92
N MET A 54 5.44 -4.47 -1.26
CA MET A 54 4.33 -4.77 -2.17
C MET A 54 4.81 -5.15 -3.57
N LYS A 55 5.77 -4.41 -4.13
CA LYS A 55 6.37 -4.76 -5.42
C LYS A 55 7.01 -6.15 -5.38
N ALA A 56 7.81 -6.43 -4.34
CA ALA A 56 8.43 -7.74 -4.18
C ALA A 56 7.38 -8.87 -3.96
N ALA A 57 6.21 -8.57 -3.40
CA ALA A 57 5.12 -9.53 -3.32
C ALA A 57 4.48 -9.78 -4.69
N ILE A 58 4.21 -8.72 -5.47
CA ILE A 58 3.69 -8.83 -6.84
C ILE A 58 4.63 -9.66 -7.72
N ASP A 59 5.94 -9.38 -7.65
CA ASP A 59 6.95 -10.10 -8.42
C ASP A 59 6.98 -11.61 -8.08
N ARG A 60 6.56 -12.01 -6.87
CA ARG A 60 6.43 -13.43 -6.45
C ARG A 60 5.08 -14.07 -6.77
N MET A 61 4.03 -13.28 -6.95
CA MET A 61 2.71 -13.82 -7.33
C MET A 61 2.72 -14.42 -8.74
N ASP A 62 3.64 -13.93 -9.59
CA ASP A 62 3.88 -14.48 -10.93
C ASP A 62 4.67 -15.79 -10.89
N GLU A 63 5.31 -16.13 -9.75
CA GLU A 63 5.94 -17.43 -9.58
C GLU A 63 4.85 -18.51 -9.43
N PRO A 64 4.95 -19.63 -10.16
CA PRO A 64 3.99 -20.72 -10.02
C PRO A 64 4.00 -21.19 -8.56
N VAL A 65 2.85 -21.11 -7.90
CA VAL A 65 2.66 -21.66 -6.56
C VAL A 65 3.11 -23.12 -6.62
N PRO A 66 4.14 -23.53 -5.84
CA PRO A 66 4.54 -24.93 -5.83
C PRO A 66 3.33 -25.73 -5.35
N SER A 67 2.72 -26.47 -6.29
CA SER A 67 1.69 -27.44 -6.00
C SER A 67 2.36 -28.51 -5.15
N PHE A 68 2.30 -28.38 -3.83
CA PHE A 68 2.67 -29.43 -2.91
C PHE A 68 1.79 -30.63 -3.26
N GLY A 69 2.38 -31.57 -3.97
CA GLY A 69 1.70 -32.65 -4.66
C GLY A 69 0.81 -33.43 -3.71
N SER A 70 -0.39 -33.71 -4.20
CA SER A 70 -1.18 -34.87 -3.80
C SER A 70 -0.37 -36.14 -4.01
N SER A 71 0.49 -36.49 -3.06
CA SER A 71 0.99 -37.84 -2.90
C SER A 71 0.11 -38.54 -1.87
N ILE A 72 -1.10 -38.88 -2.29
CA ILE A 72 -1.90 -39.88 -1.58
C ILE A 72 -1.28 -41.22 -1.97
N ILE A 73 -0.53 -41.74 -1.02
CA ILE A 73 0.09 -43.07 -0.94
C ILE A 73 -0.92 -44.14 -1.41
N ASN A 74 -0.52 -44.96 -2.39
CA ASN A 74 -1.22 -46.20 -2.77
C ASN A 74 -0.58 -47.40 -2.08
#